data_AF-A0A9W9NW27-F1
#
_entry.id   AF-A0A9W9NW27-F1
#
_cell.length_a   1.000
_cell.length_b   1.000
_cell.length_c   1.000
_cell.angle_alpha   90.00
_cell.angle_beta   90.00
_cell.angle_gamma   90.00
#
_symmetry.space_group_name_H-M   'P 1'
#
loop_
_entity.id
_entity.type
_entity.pdbx_description
1 polymer ?
#
loop_
_entity_poly.entity_id
_entity_poly.type
_entity_poly.pdbx_seq_one_letter_code
_entity_poly.pdbx_strand_id
1 'polypeptide(L)'
;MVPSPSIGIAKSRISSPQHAPSLATLSTPNPPSAPSQDYTSLSTFLSYASRIGLPKSSTVYIGTHYEYTVQERLRRAGLALDRIGGRDDAGIDLLGTWHLPERTGRRALRVLVQCKALRTKLGPNLVRELEGALRQPPVGWRTGQTVGVLVSPREATKGVRDALARSSFPLFWMMVERDGALRQALWNARAEELGLGPLAVETRYAIAGMELRGAEERWVDALGQEFRGIENDVLLDAVEKVFPDGIPGLEVDGIVSEEDRSRVRQVLQERSSL
;
A
#
# COMPACT_ATOMS: atom_id res chain seq x y z
N MET A 1 28.69 0.43 -27.54
CA MET A 1 27.87 -0.61 -26.87
C MET A 1 27.79 -0.20 -25.41
N VAL A 2 26.66 0.35 -24.97
CA VAL A 2 26.48 0.92 -23.62
C VAL A 2 25.77 -0.14 -22.77
N PRO A 3 26.25 -0.49 -21.57
CA PRO A 3 25.64 -1.58 -20.80
C PRO A 3 24.27 -1.15 -20.27
N SER A 4 23.29 -2.03 -20.46
CA SER A 4 21.95 -1.93 -19.87
C SER A 4 22.03 -1.98 -18.34
N PRO A 5 21.31 -1.13 -17.59
CA PRO A 5 21.31 -1.21 -16.14
C PRO A 5 20.52 -2.43 -15.67
N SER A 6 21.19 -3.27 -14.91
CA SER A 6 20.68 -4.51 -14.34
C SER A 6 19.55 -4.23 -13.34
N ILE A 7 18.35 -4.71 -13.65
CA ILE A 7 17.23 -4.78 -12.68
C ILE A 7 17.53 -5.95 -11.74
N GLY A 8 17.89 -5.64 -10.50
CA GLY A 8 18.16 -6.65 -9.46
C GLY A 8 16.87 -7.23 -8.90
N ILE A 9 16.73 -8.56 -8.94
CA ILE A 9 15.71 -9.35 -8.22
C ILE A 9 16.45 -10.41 -7.42
N ALA A 10 16.35 -10.44 -6.08
CA ALA A 10 16.81 -11.60 -5.31
C ALA A 10 16.22 -11.73 -3.89
N LYS A 11 16.05 -13.00 -3.49
CA LYS A 11 15.38 -13.58 -2.31
C LYS A 11 16.30 -13.65 -1.07
N SER A 12 15.75 -13.75 0.14
CA SER A 12 15.97 -14.94 1.02
C SER A 12 15.45 -14.84 2.46
N ARG A 13 14.79 -15.95 2.84
CA ARG A 13 14.86 -16.77 4.07
C ARG A 13 15.05 -16.07 5.43
N ILE A 14 13.97 -16.12 6.21
CA ILE A 14 13.88 -15.71 7.62
C ILE A 14 14.69 -16.69 8.49
N SER A 15 15.56 -16.17 9.34
CA SER A 15 15.99 -16.84 10.57
C SER A 15 15.88 -15.86 11.74
N SER A 16 15.38 -16.37 12.87
CA SER A 16 14.93 -15.63 14.05
C SER A 16 16.07 -14.92 14.81
N PRO A 17 15.76 -13.87 15.59
CA PRO A 17 16.73 -12.90 16.06
C PRO A 17 17.41 -13.33 17.37
N GLN A 18 18.69 -13.02 17.52
CA GLN A 18 19.32 -12.94 18.84
C GLN A 18 20.17 -11.66 18.96
N HIS A 19 19.86 -10.92 20.03
CA HIS A 19 20.55 -9.77 20.63
C HIS A 19 20.54 -8.41 19.89
N ALA A 20 19.79 -7.47 20.50
CA ALA A 20 19.87 -6.04 20.25
C ALA A 20 20.91 -5.37 21.16
N PRO A 21 21.67 -4.39 20.62
CA PRO A 21 21.99 -3.21 21.43
C PRO A 21 21.78 -1.86 20.71
N SER A 22 21.22 -0.92 21.49
CA SER A 22 21.27 0.56 21.50
C SER A 22 21.18 1.37 20.19
N LEU A 23 20.06 2.08 20.02
CA LEU A 23 19.74 3.04 18.94
C LEU A 23 20.25 4.45 19.28
N ALA A 24 21.04 5.07 18.40
CA ALA A 24 21.18 6.52 18.38
C ALA A 24 19.89 7.14 17.79
N THR A 25 19.03 7.66 18.65
CA THR A 25 17.77 8.33 18.29
C THR A 25 18.05 9.66 17.60
N LEU A 26 17.92 9.70 16.27
CA LEU A 26 17.68 10.94 15.54
C LEU A 26 16.37 11.54 16.07
N SER A 27 16.42 12.69 16.74
CA SER A 27 15.22 13.39 17.20
C SER A 27 14.33 13.68 15.98
N THR A 28 13.09 13.19 16.00
CA THR A 28 12.10 13.48 14.97
C THR A 28 11.49 14.86 15.28
N PRO A 29 11.63 15.86 14.39
CA PRO A 29 10.88 17.10 14.56
C PRO A 29 9.39 16.79 14.46
N ASN A 30 8.58 17.52 15.22
CA ASN A 30 7.13 17.38 15.14
C ASN A 30 6.68 17.68 13.70
N PRO A 31 5.78 16.86 13.12
CA PRO A 31 5.18 17.17 11.84
C PRO A 31 4.41 18.51 11.94
N PRO A 32 4.22 19.23 10.82
CA PRO A 32 3.26 20.32 10.73
C PRO A 32 1.87 19.88 11.24
N SER A 33 1.09 20.82 11.76
CA SER A 33 -0.27 20.55 12.22
C SER A 33 -1.11 19.87 11.14
N ALA A 34 -1.92 18.89 11.55
CA ALA A 34 -2.82 18.20 10.64
C ALA A 34 -3.75 19.20 9.90
N PRO A 35 -4.03 18.98 8.61
CA PRO A 35 -4.77 19.92 7.76
C PRO A 35 -6.26 20.02 8.12
N SER A 36 -6.81 19.07 8.88
CA SER A 36 -8.16 19.11 9.44
C SER A 36 -8.14 18.74 10.92
N GLN A 37 -8.99 19.40 11.71
CA GLN A 37 -9.25 19.04 13.11
C GLN A 37 -10.33 17.94 13.23
N ASP A 38 -11.02 17.61 12.14
CA ASP A 38 -12.19 16.71 12.16
C ASP A 38 -11.84 15.23 11.96
N TYR A 39 -10.69 14.92 11.36
CA TYR A 39 -10.28 13.55 11.04
C TYR A 39 -8.76 13.41 10.97
N THR A 40 -8.25 12.25 11.41
CA THR A 40 -6.81 11.95 11.53
C THR A 40 -6.43 10.57 10.98
N SER A 41 -7.41 9.77 10.56
CA SER A 41 -7.26 8.42 10.01
C SER A 41 -8.34 8.13 8.94
N LEU A 42 -8.15 7.06 8.15
CA LEU A 42 -9.12 6.66 7.13
C LEU A 42 -10.53 6.46 7.72
N SER A 43 -10.63 5.76 8.83
CA SER A 43 -11.92 5.49 9.49
C SER A 43 -12.61 6.77 9.94
N THR A 44 -11.89 7.69 10.60
CA THR A 44 -12.45 8.98 11.03
C THR A 44 -12.85 9.85 9.84
N PHE A 45 -12.10 9.79 8.73
CA PHE A 45 -12.44 10.50 7.49
C PHE A 45 -13.71 9.95 6.84
N LEU A 46 -13.87 8.61 6.79
CA LEU A 46 -15.09 7.99 6.26
C LEU A 46 -16.33 8.37 7.07
N SER A 47 -16.22 8.37 8.41
CA SER A 47 -17.29 8.83 9.30
C SER A 47 -17.62 10.31 9.09
N TYR A 48 -16.60 11.17 8.95
CA TYR A 48 -16.77 12.58 8.62
C TYR A 48 -17.49 12.76 7.28
N ALA A 49 -16.99 12.11 6.22
CA ALA A 49 -17.55 12.20 4.88
C ALA A 49 -19.01 11.74 4.83
N SER A 50 -19.36 10.68 5.53
CA SER A 50 -20.75 10.22 5.66
C SER A 50 -21.62 11.25 6.38
N ARG A 51 -21.13 11.83 7.48
CA ARG A 51 -21.89 12.79 8.31
C ARG A 51 -22.25 14.06 7.53
N ILE A 52 -21.35 14.55 6.69
CA ILE A 52 -21.57 15.77 5.89
C ILE A 52 -22.13 15.49 4.49
N GLY A 53 -22.34 14.22 4.14
CA GLY A 53 -22.79 13.82 2.80
C GLY A 53 -21.78 14.15 1.69
N LEU A 54 -20.47 14.05 1.96
CA LEU A 54 -19.42 14.37 0.99
C LEU A 54 -19.50 13.40 -0.22
N PRO A 55 -19.69 13.89 -1.45
CA PRO A 55 -19.82 13.00 -2.61
C PRO A 55 -18.55 12.19 -2.85
N LYS A 56 -18.68 10.86 -2.99
CA LYS A 56 -17.56 9.94 -3.27
C LYS A 56 -16.87 10.20 -4.60
N SER A 57 -17.55 10.88 -5.53
CA SER A 57 -17.02 11.31 -6.82
C SER A 57 -16.22 12.61 -6.76
N SER A 58 -16.26 13.34 -5.64
CA SER A 58 -15.54 14.60 -5.47
C SER A 58 -14.03 14.38 -5.43
N THR A 59 -13.27 15.34 -5.95
CA THR A 59 -11.80 15.31 -5.91
C THR A 59 -11.27 15.32 -4.49
N VAL A 60 -11.94 16.01 -3.57
CA VAL A 60 -11.61 16.04 -2.14
C VAL A 60 -11.76 14.65 -1.54
N TYR A 61 -12.89 13.96 -1.77
CA TYR A 61 -13.08 12.61 -1.26
C TYR A 61 -12.04 11.65 -1.81
N ILE A 62 -11.86 11.66 -3.14
CA ILE A 62 -10.95 10.75 -3.84
C ILE A 62 -9.50 10.95 -3.39
N GLY A 63 -9.05 12.21 -3.27
CA GLY A 63 -7.70 12.55 -2.82
C GLY A 63 -7.46 12.15 -1.37
N THR A 64 -8.30 12.65 -0.47
CA THR A 64 -8.16 12.41 0.98
C THR A 64 -8.24 10.92 1.32
N HIS A 65 -9.19 10.18 0.73
CA HIS A 65 -9.26 8.74 0.89
C HIS A 65 -7.97 8.07 0.43
N TYR A 66 -7.46 8.42 -0.76
CA TYR A 66 -6.28 7.81 -1.32
C TYR A 66 -5.01 8.09 -0.50
N GLU A 67 -4.86 9.31 0.01
CA GLU A 67 -3.76 9.68 0.91
C GLU A 67 -3.76 8.82 2.17
N TYR A 68 -4.92 8.62 2.82
CA TYR A 68 -5.04 7.74 3.98
C TYR A 68 -4.78 6.27 3.65
N THR A 69 -5.27 5.78 2.51
CA THR A 69 -4.98 4.41 2.04
C THR A 69 -3.47 4.20 1.86
N VAL A 70 -2.77 5.17 1.25
CA VAL A 70 -1.32 5.13 1.07
C VAL A 70 -0.61 5.18 2.42
N GLN A 71 -1.03 6.06 3.33
CA GLN A 71 -0.47 6.16 4.69
C GLN A 71 -0.53 4.81 5.43
N GLU A 72 -1.69 4.16 5.45
CA GLU A 72 -1.87 2.85 6.10
C GLU A 72 -1.04 1.75 5.44
N ARG A 73 -0.96 1.73 4.10
CA ARG A 73 -0.15 0.77 3.34
C ARG A 73 1.34 0.90 3.63
N LEU A 74 1.85 2.14 3.62
CA LEU A 74 3.27 2.42 3.79
C LEU A 74 3.72 2.26 5.25
N ARG A 75 2.79 2.39 6.22
CA ARG A 75 3.06 2.04 7.62
C ARG A 75 3.57 0.62 7.80
N ARG A 76 3.04 -0.34 7.02
CA ARG A 76 3.48 -1.74 7.03
C ARG A 76 4.92 -1.93 6.51
N ALA A 77 5.48 -0.94 5.82
CA ALA A 77 6.85 -0.93 5.33
C ALA A 77 7.81 -0.12 6.24
N GLY A 78 7.35 0.26 7.44
CA GLY A 78 8.16 1.01 8.41
C GLY A 78 8.13 2.53 8.23
N LEU A 79 7.23 3.05 7.39
CA LEU A 79 7.03 4.49 7.22
C LEU A 79 6.00 5.01 8.24
N ALA A 80 6.46 5.76 9.23
CA ALA A 80 5.60 6.51 10.14
C ALA A 80 5.32 7.88 9.49
N LEU A 81 4.16 8.00 8.85
CA LEU A 81 3.76 9.17 8.07
C LEU A 81 2.59 9.87 8.73
N ASP A 82 2.62 11.20 8.68
CA ASP A 82 1.52 12.09 9.06
C ASP A 82 0.98 12.77 7.80
N ARG A 83 -0.35 12.86 7.70
CA ARG A 83 -1.01 13.56 6.60
C ARG A 83 -0.92 15.07 6.84
N ILE A 84 -0.33 15.78 5.89
CA ILE A 84 -0.25 17.25 5.88
C ILE A 84 -0.95 17.88 4.67
N GLY A 85 -1.45 17.06 3.75
CA GLY A 85 -2.07 17.49 2.49
C GLY A 85 -3.28 18.40 2.68
N GLY A 86 -3.22 19.58 2.08
CA GLY A 86 -4.14 20.69 2.32
C GLY A 86 -3.83 21.92 1.49
N ARG A 87 -4.45 23.06 1.82
CA ARG A 87 -4.11 24.33 1.16
C ARG A 87 -2.69 24.73 1.58
N ASP A 88 -1.85 25.08 0.60
CA ASP A 88 -0.48 25.55 0.78
C ASP A 88 0.54 24.49 1.27
N ASP A 89 0.29 23.21 0.99
CA ASP A 89 1.17 22.08 1.35
C ASP A 89 2.41 21.89 0.46
N ALA A 90 2.65 22.82 -0.47
CA ALA A 90 3.71 22.76 -1.49
C ALA A 90 3.73 21.45 -2.31
N GLY A 91 2.60 20.75 -2.40
CA GLY A 91 2.46 19.49 -3.11
C GLY A 91 2.93 18.26 -2.32
N ILE A 92 3.12 18.37 -1.00
CA ILE A 92 3.42 17.25 -0.12
C ILE A 92 2.16 16.85 0.64
N ASP A 93 1.70 15.63 0.42
CA ASP A 93 0.48 15.14 1.04
C ASP A 93 0.75 14.42 2.37
N LEU A 94 1.86 13.67 2.44
CA LEU A 94 2.30 12.99 3.67
C LEU A 94 3.76 13.31 3.98
N LEU A 95 4.07 13.38 5.26
CA LEU A 95 5.40 13.71 5.77
C LEU A 95 5.73 12.78 6.93
N GLY A 96 6.95 12.25 6.99
CA GLY A 96 7.25 11.32 8.08
C GLY A 96 8.60 10.66 8.01
N THR A 97 8.79 9.64 8.83
CA THR A 97 10.06 8.93 8.92
C THR A 97 9.97 7.52 8.40
N TRP A 98 11.03 7.06 7.72
CA TRP A 98 11.16 5.67 7.33
C TRP A 98 12.22 5.00 8.19
N HIS A 99 11.77 4.10 9.05
CA HIS A 99 12.62 3.27 9.88
C HIS A 99 13.07 2.07 9.06
N LEU A 100 14.35 2.05 8.71
CA LEU A 100 14.91 0.96 7.93
C LEU A 100 15.22 -0.24 8.85
N PRO A 101 15.04 -1.48 8.35
CA PRO A 101 15.37 -2.69 9.11
C PRO A 101 16.82 -2.68 9.60
N GLU A 102 17.11 -3.46 10.64
CA GLU A 102 18.43 -3.48 11.30
C GLU A 102 19.58 -3.81 10.37
N ARG A 103 19.30 -4.62 9.33
CA ARG A 103 20.24 -5.00 8.27
C ARG A 103 20.74 -3.80 7.46
N THR A 104 20.03 -2.68 7.52
CA THR A 104 20.35 -1.40 6.87
C THR A 104 20.99 -0.40 7.85
N GLY A 105 21.38 -0.86 9.05
CA GLY A 105 22.11 -0.06 10.04
C GLY A 105 21.23 0.77 10.98
N ARG A 106 19.95 0.38 11.22
CA ARG A 106 18.99 1.04 12.13
C ARG A 106 19.02 2.58 12.03
N ARG A 107 18.69 3.11 10.85
CA ARG A 107 18.57 4.55 10.59
C ARG A 107 17.14 4.94 10.23
N ALA A 108 16.75 6.15 10.61
CA ALA A 108 15.49 6.76 10.20
C ALA A 108 15.76 7.80 9.10
N LEU A 109 15.13 7.65 7.93
CA LEU A 109 15.15 8.65 6.87
C LEU A 109 13.99 9.63 7.03
N ARG A 110 14.17 10.87 6.59
CA ARG A 110 13.04 11.79 6.38
C ARG A 110 12.38 11.43 5.05
N VAL A 111 11.06 11.46 5.01
CA VAL A 111 10.28 11.13 3.83
C VAL A 111 9.24 12.20 3.57
N LEU A 112 9.20 12.65 2.33
CA LEU A 112 8.19 13.54 1.76
C LEU A 112 7.42 12.75 0.71
N VAL A 113 6.11 12.63 0.87
CA VAL A 113 5.27 11.81 -0.01
C VAL A 113 4.28 12.71 -0.74
N GLN A 114 4.24 12.58 -2.06
CA GLN A 114 3.21 13.14 -2.90
C GLN A 114 2.31 12.02 -3.43
N CYS A 115 1.01 12.13 -3.20
CA CYS A 115 -0.04 11.20 -3.56
C CYS A 115 -0.84 11.74 -4.75
N LYS A 116 -0.91 10.98 -5.85
CA LYS A 116 -1.61 11.41 -7.07
C LYS A 116 -2.61 10.38 -7.56
N ALA A 117 -3.85 10.55 -7.13
CA ALA A 117 -5.00 9.65 -7.39
C ALA A 117 -5.67 9.85 -8.76
N LEU A 118 -4.91 10.18 -9.82
CA LEU A 118 -5.45 10.47 -11.14
C LEU A 118 -5.90 9.20 -11.90
N ARG A 119 -6.91 9.35 -12.76
CA ARG A 119 -7.37 8.27 -13.66
C ARG A 119 -6.45 8.09 -14.86
N THR A 120 -5.72 9.11 -15.27
CA THR A 120 -4.86 9.11 -16.45
C THR A 120 -3.43 8.67 -16.11
N LYS A 121 -2.65 8.32 -17.14
CA LYS A 121 -1.22 8.06 -16.98
C LYS A 121 -0.51 9.34 -16.53
N LEU A 122 0.48 9.17 -15.66
CA LEU A 122 1.21 10.27 -15.05
C LEU A 122 2.53 10.51 -15.79
N GLY A 123 2.86 11.79 -15.96
CA GLY A 123 4.00 12.26 -16.73
C GLY A 123 5.22 12.59 -15.87
N PRO A 124 6.37 12.83 -16.52
CA PRO A 124 7.62 13.22 -15.85
C PRO A 124 7.55 14.59 -15.16
N ASN A 125 6.53 15.41 -15.44
CA ASN A 125 6.33 16.71 -14.79
C ASN A 125 6.21 16.57 -13.27
N LEU A 126 5.58 15.49 -12.78
CA LEU A 126 5.39 15.28 -11.34
C LEU A 126 6.69 14.97 -10.61
N VAL A 127 7.64 14.32 -11.29
CA VAL A 127 8.99 14.12 -10.74
C VAL A 127 9.65 15.47 -10.49
N ARG A 128 9.55 16.41 -11.45
CA ARG A 128 10.11 17.76 -11.32
C ARG A 128 9.39 18.60 -10.26
N GLU A 129 8.08 18.41 -10.12
CA GLU A 129 7.27 19.02 -9.07
C GLU A 129 7.74 18.56 -7.68
N LEU A 130 7.90 17.24 -7.48
CA LEU A 130 8.43 16.66 -6.25
C LEU A 130 9.86 17.12 -5.94
N GLU A 131 10.73 17.23 -6.96
CA GLU A 131 12.06 17.82 -6.78
C GLU A 131 11.99 19.28 -6.31
N GLY A 132 10.99 20.04 -6.77
CA GLY A 132 10.68 21.39 -6.28
C GLY A 132 10.39 21.38 -4.79
N ALA A 133 9.52 20.49 -4.34
CA ALA A 133 9.18 20.34 -2.93
C ALA A 133 10.38 19.90 -2.07
N LEU A 134 11.23 19.01 -2.59
CA LEU A 134 12.46 18.56 -1.91
C LEU A 134 13.53 19.65 -1.78
N ARG A 135 13.53 20.67 -2.65
CA ARG A 135 14.43 21.83 -2.51
C ARG A 135 14.06 22.71 -1.33
N GLN A 136 12.78 22.75 -0.96
CA GLN A 136 12.24 23.61 0.09
C GLN A 136 11.33 22.79 1.03
N PRO A 137 11.88 21.78 1.73
CA PRO A 137 11.09 20.99 2.63
C PRO A 137 10.65 21.82 3.85
N PRO A 138 9.60 21.40 4.57
CA PRO A 138 9.17 22.06 5.80
C PRO A 138 10.32 22.26 6.81
N VAL A 139 10.21 23.26 7.68
CA VAL A 139 11.22 23.57 8.70
C VAL A 139 11.49 22.33 9.56
N GLY A 140 12.77 21.99 9.76
CA GLY A 140 13.20 20.77 10.48
C GLY A 140 13.31 19.51 9.62
N TRP A 141 12.77 19.52 8.40
CA TRP A 141 12.78 18.38 7.47
C TRP A 141 13.86 18.46 6.40
N ARG A 142 14.59 19.58 6.34
CA ARG A 142 15.78 19.75 5.49
C ARG A 142 16.95 18.99 6.10
N THR A 143 17.17 17.78 5.59
CA THR A 143 18.32 16.94 5.98
C THR A 143 19.01 16.41 4.74
N GLY A 144 20.27 16.01 4.85
CA GLY A 144 20.95 15.25 3.79
C GLY A 144 20.42 13.82 3.62
N GLN A 145 19.41 13.42 4.40
CA GLN A 145 18.84 12.08 4.46
C GLN A 145 17.33 12.12 4.20
N THR A 146 16.91 12.99 3.28
CA THR A 146 15.52 13.15 2.89
C THR A 146 15.24 12.46 1.56
N VAL A 147 14.18 11.67 1.51
CA VAL A 147 13.70 10.93 0.34
C VAL A 147 12.37 11.50 -0.11
N GLY A 148 12.21 11.68 -1.42
CA GLY A 148 10.91 11.95 -2.03
C GLY A 148 10.24 10.67 -2.52
N VAL A 149 8.96 10.52 -2.27
CA VAL A 149 8.16 9.38 -2.73
C VAL A 149 6.95 9.90 -3.50
N LEU A 150 6.82 9.51 -4.76
CA LEU A 150 5.62 9.74 -5.54
C LEU A 150 4.78 8.47 -5.58
N VAL A 151 3.53 8.56 -5.13
CA VAL A 151 2.61 7.42 -5.03
C VAL A 151 1.40 7.63 -5.93
N SER A 152 1.08 6.63 -6.76
CA SER A 152 -0.04 6.69 -7.70
C SER A 152 -0.70 5.33 -7.93
N PRO A 153 -2.00 5.22 -8.27
CA PRO A 153 -2.60 3.94 -8.62
C PRO A 153 -2.25 3.48 -10.03
N ARG A 154 -1.33 4.16 -10.71
CA ARG A 154 -0.88 3.84 -12.07
C ARG A 154 0.58 3.46 -12.08
N GLU A 155 0.92 2.57 -13.00
CA GLU A 155 2.30 2.18 -13.25
C GLU A 155 3.14 3.40 -13.72
N ALA A 156 4.42 3.41 -13.36
CA ALA A 156 5.35 4.39 -13.89
C ALA A 156 5.40 4.31 -15.42
N THR A 157 5.26 5.44 -16.10
CA THR A 157 5.53 5.51 -17.54
C THR A 157 7.03 5.48 -17.80
N LYS A 158 7.45 5.18 -19.04
CA LYS A 158 8.87 5.31 -19.44
C LYS A 158 9.41 6.70 -19.13
N GLY A 159 8.63 7.76 -19.42
CA GLY A 159 9.01 9.14 -19.11
C GLY A 159 9.25 9.39 -17.62
N VAL A 160 8.40 8.83 -16.76
CA VAL A 160 8.58 8.88 -15.30
C VAL A 160 9.85 8.14 -14.87
N ARG A 161 10.08 6.91 -15.35
CA ARG A 161 11.30 6.13 -15.03
C ARG A 161 12.56 6.88 -15.45
N ASP A 162 12.56 7.42 -16.66
CA ASP A 162 13.67 8.19 -17.21
C ASP A 162 13.92 9.49 -16.40
N ALA A 163 12.85 10.15 -15.93
CA ALA A 163 12.98 11.34 -15.07
C ALA A 163 13.51 10.99 -13.67
N LEU A 164 13.00 9.92 -13.06
CA LEU A 164 13.45 9.42 -11.77
C LEU A 164 14.95 9.11 -11.80
N ALA A 165 15.40 8.39 -12.84
CA ALA A 165 16.80 7.99 -13.02
C ALA A 165 17.76 9.18 -13.20
N ARG A 166 17.31 10.29 -13.80
CA ARG A 166 18.13 11.49 -14.01
C ARG A 166 18.17 12.44 -12.81
N SER A 167 17.25 12.28 -11.86
CA SER A 167 17.16 13.19 -10.73
C SER A 167 18.41 13.13 -9.85
N SER A 168 18.85 14.30 -9.38
CA SER A 168 19.90 14.40 -8.37
C SER A 168 19.37 14.18 -6.95
N PHE A 169 18.05 14.09 -6.77
CA PHE A 169 17.42 13.83 -5.47
C PHE A 169 17.21 12.32 -5.27
N PRO A 170 17.24 11.82 -4.01
CA PRO A 170 16.83 10.46 -3.68
C PRO A 170 15.31 10.30 -3.85
N LEU A 171 14.89 9.59 -4.89
CA LEU A 171 13.47 9.51 -5.27
C LEU A 171 12.96 8.08 -5.41
N PHE A 172 11.69 7.90 -5.05
CA PHE A 172 10.90 6.69 -5.25
C PHE A 172 9.65 6.96 -6.08
N TRP A 173 9.27 5.96 -6.86
CA TRP A 173 7.94 5.81 -7.43
C TRP A 173 7.28 4.58 -6.81
N MET A 174 6.03 4.70 -6.36
CA MET A 174 5.25 3.56 -5.87
C MET A 174 3.88 3.50 -6.54
N MET A 175 3.53 2.33 -7.09
CA MET A 175 2.18 2.04 -7.55
C MET A 175 1.37 1.42 -6.42
N VAL A 176 0.49 2.20 -5.81
CA VAL A 176 -0.45 1.72 -4.78
C VAL A 176 -1.86 1.83 -5.34
N GLU A 177 -2.53 0.70 -5.52
CA GLU A 177 -3.91 0.66 -5.98
C GLU A 177 -4.87 1.25 -4.94
N ARG A 178 -6.12 1.53 -5.35
CA ARG A 178 -7.11 2.21 -4.50
C ARG A 178 -7.56 1.37 -3.30
N ASP A 179 -7.37 0.06 -3.37
CA ASP A 179 -7.55 -0.91 -2.28
C ASP A 179 -6.34 -0.97 -1.33
N GLY A 180 -5.27 -0.22 -1.63
CA GLY A 180 -4.02 -0.22 -0.88
C GLY A 180 -3.02 -1.28 -1.32
N ALA A 181 -3.24 -2.04 -2.39
CA ALA A 181 -2.26 -3.00 -2.88
C ALA A 181 -1.04 -2.29 -3.49
N LEU A 182 0.17 -2.53 -2.94
CA LEU A 182 1.42 -2.05 -3.51
C LEU A 182 1.86 -3.01 -4.63
N ARG A 183 1.80 -2.55 -5.89
CA ARG A 183 2.10 -3.35 -7.09
C ARG A 183 3.48 -3.12 -7.66
N GLN A 184 4.04 -1.93 -7.49
CA GLN A 184 5.35 -1.55 -8.03
C GLN A 184 6.03 -0.58 -7.08
N ALA A 185 7.33 -0.73 -6.89
CA ALA A 185 8.17 0.27 -6.26
C ALA A 185 9.49 0.37 -7.04
N LEU A 186 9.87 1.58 -7.42
CA LEU A 186 11.07 1.91 -8.19
C LEU A 186 11.80 3.03 -7.47
N TRP A 187 13.12 3.07 -7.57
CA TRP A 187 13.94 4.15 -7.02
C TRP A 187 15.16 4.40 -7.90
N ASN A 188 15.83 5.52 -7.69
CA ASN A 188 17.03 5.89 -8.43
C ASN A 188 18.32 5.63 -7.64
N ALA A 189 19.48 5.74 -8.29
CA ALA A 189 20.79 5.53 -7.66
C ALA A 189 21.02 6.41 -6.41
N ARG A 190 20.44 7.62 -6.38
CA ARG A 190 20.54 8.52 -5.22
C ARG A 190 19.81 7.99 -3.99
N ALA A 191 18.70 7.27 -4.18
CA ALA A 191 18.06 6.53 -3.10
C ALA A 191 18.93 5.36 -2.63
N GLU A 192 19.61 4.65 -3.54
CA GLU A 192 20.49 3.53 -3.18
C GLU A 192 21.66 3.97 -2.28
N GLU A 193 22.25 5.13 -2.58
CA GLU A 193 23.30 5.79 -1.80
C GLU A 193 22.87 6.07 -0.34
N LEU A 194 21.56 6.19 -0.07
CA LEU A 194 21.02 6.31 1.30
C LEU A 194 20.89 4.95 2.01
N GLY A 195 21.53 3.91 1.51
CA GLY A 195 21.46 2.56 2.06
C GLY A 195 20.15 1.84 1.72
N LEU A 196 19.40 2.33 0.75
CA LEU A 196 18.14 1.70 0.31
C LEU A 196 18.39 0.65 -0.78
N GLY A 197 19.61 0.52 -1.30
CA GLY A 197 19.99 -0.52 -2.26
C GLY A 197 19.69 -1.96 -1.82
N PRO A 198 19.83 -2.33 -0.53
CA PRO A 198 19.42 -3.64 -0.02
C PRO A 198 17.90 -3.85 0.13
N LEU A 199 17.08 -2.80 -0.03
CA LEU A 199 15.62 -2.96 0.00
C LEU A 199 15.17 -3.64 -1.29
N ALA A 200 14.89 -4.93 -1.23
CA ALA A 200 14.33 -5.67 -2.34
C ALA A 200 12.80 -5.48 -2.39
N VAL A 201 12.26 -5.27 -3.59
CA VAL A 201 10.82 -5.40 -3.86
C VAL A 201 10.59 -6.78 -4.42
N GLU A 202 9.95 -7.65 -3.63
CA GLU A 202 9.52 -8.96 -4.12
C GLU A 202 8.14 -8.79 -4.75
N THR A 203 8.00 -9.20 -6.02
CA THR A 203 6.69 -9.48 -6.59
C THR A 203 6.12 -10.69 -5.85
N ARG A 204 5.35 -10.42 -4.81
CA ARG A 204 4.37 -11.39 -4.36
C ARG A 204 3.33 -11.45 -5.47
N TYR A 205 3.44 -12.43 -6.35
CA TYR A 205 2.25 -12.94 -7.01
C TYR A 205 1.28 -13.17 -5.88
N ALA A 206 0.14 -12.47 -5.93
CA ALA A 206 -0.89 -12.70 -4.96
C ALA A 206 -1.01 -14.21 -4.87
N ILE A 207 -0.86 -14.68 -3.65
CA ILE A 207 -1.30 -15.97 -3.18
C ILE A 207 -2.84 -15.96 -3.34
N ALA A 208 -3.43 -15.37 -4.39
CA ALA A 208 -4.85 -15.49 -4.67
C ALA A 208 -5.16 -16.98 -4.71
N GLY A 209 -4.39 -17.80 -5.45
CA GLY A 209 -4.56 -19.26 -5.47
C GLY A 209 -4.11 -20.06 -4.24
N MET A 210 -3.59 -19.46 -3.16
CA MET A 210 -3.20 -20.17 -1.92
C MET A 210 -3.90 -19.59 -0.66
N GLU A 211 -4.32 -18.33 -0.73
CA GLU A 211 -5.16 -17.60 0.22
C GLU A 211 -6.62 -17.93 -0.09
N LEU A 212 -6.95 -18.18 -1.37
CA LEU A 212 -8.09 -19.00 -1.77
C LEU A 212 -7.98 -20.37 -1.10
N ARG A 213 -6.92 -21.18 -1.30
CA ARG A 213 -6.83 -22.51 -0.62
C ARG A 213 -7.01 -22.48 0.90
N GLY A 214 -6.45 -21.49 1.58
CA GLY A 214 -6.61 -21.32 3.03
C GLY A 214 -7.98 -20.79 3.47
N ALA A 215 -8.66 -20.01 2.63
CA ALA A 215 -10.06 -19.62 2.84
C ALA A 215 -11.00 -20.77 2.48
N GLU A 216 -10.76 -21.45 1.37
CA GLU A 216 -11.44 -22.64 0.86
C GLU A 216 -11.47 -23.76 1.90
N GLU A 217 -10.33 -24.12 2.51
CA GLU A 217 -10.31 -25.11 3.60
C GLU A 217 -11.20 -24.69 4.78
N ARG A 218 -11.19 -23.39 5.15
CA ARG A 218 -12.02 -22.88 6.26
C ARG A 218 -13.50 -22.82 5.92
N TRP A 219 -13.84 -22.55 4.66
CA TRP A 219 -15.22 -22.56 4.18
C TRP A 219 -15.74 -23.99 4.01
N VAL A 220 -14.91 -24.92 3.55
CA VAL A 220 -15.21 -26.36 3.51
C VAL A 220 -15.34 -26.91 4.93
N ASP A 221 -14.53 -26.48 5.90
CA ASP A 221 -14.67 -26.88 7.30
C ASP A 221 -15.92 -26.28 7.98
N ALA A 222 -16.21 -25.00 7.72
CA ALA A 222 -17.38 -24.31 8.26
C ALA A 222 -18.70 -24.85 7.68
N LEU A 223 -18.72 -25.24 6.41
CA LEU A 223 -19.89 -25.79 5.71
C LEU A 223 -19.94 -27.33 5.73
N GLY A 224 -18.81 -28.00 6.01
CA GLY A 224 -18.64 -29.44 5.89
C GLY A 224 -19.43 -30.26 6.91
N GLN A 225 -19.89 -29.64 8.00
CA GLN A 225 -20.84 -30.26 8.92
C GLN A 225 -22.27 -30.27 8.35
N GLU A 226 -22.64 -29.28 7.53
CA GLU A 226 -23.99 -29.09 7.00
C GLU A 226 -24.20 -29.80 5.65
N PHE A 227 -23.18 -29.85 4.81
CA PHE A 227 -23.22 -30.46 3.46
C PHE A 227 -22.48 -31.82 3.40
N ARG A 228 -22.53 -32.62 4.48
CA ARG A 228 -21.92 -33.95 4.49
C ARG A 228 -22.42 -34.78 3.30
N GLY A 229 -21.50 -35.21 2.44
CA GLY A 229 -21.80 -36.05 1.27
C GLY A 229 -21.68 -35.35 -0.08
N ILE A 230 -21.42 -34.03 -0.12
CA ILE A 230 -21.04 -33.33 -1.35
C ILE A 230 -19.51 -33.38 -1.48
N GLU A 231 -18.99 -33.72 -2.66
CA GLU A 231 -17.54 -33.70 -2.91
C GLU A 231 -17.00 -32.27 -2.79
N ASN A 232 -15.80 -32.13 -2.21
CA ASN A 232 -15.23 -30.82 -1.88
C ASN A 232 -15.06 -29.93 -3.11
N ASP A 233 -14.72 -30.48 -4.25
CA ASP A 233 -14.62 -29.78 -5.54
C ASP A 233 -15.97 -29.20 -6.01
N VAL A 234 -17.06 -29.94 -5.83
CA VAL A 234 -18.42 -29.48 -6.16
C VAL A 234 -18.85 -28.34 -5.25
N LEU A 235 -18.50 -28.40 -3.96
CA LEU A 235 -18.74 -27.34 -2.99
C LEU A 235 -17.92 -26.08 -3.31
N LEU A 236 -16.65 -26.26 -3.70
CA LEU A 236 -15.74 -25.17 -4.05
C LEU A 236 -16.21 -24.41 -5.30
N ASP A 237 -16.61 -25.12 -6.35
CA ASP A 237 -17.20 -24.50 -7.54
C ASP A 237 -18.43 -23.64 -7.20
N ALA A 238 -19.26 -24.10 -6.25
CA ALA A 238 -20.44 -23.37 -5.83
C ALA A 238 -20.07 -22.08 -5.07
N VAL A 239 -19.07 -22.15 -4.18
CA VAL A 239 -18.55 -20.99 -3.44
C VAL A 239 -17.90 -19.98 -4.39
N GLU A 240 -17.08 -20.42 -5.34
CA GLU A 240 -16.45 -19.54 -6.35
C GLU A 240 -17.49 -18.82 -7.21
N LYS A 241 -18.57 -19.53 -7.59
CA LYS A 241 -19.67 -18.94 -8.36
C LYS A 241 -20.45 -17.87 -7.56
N VAL A 242 -20.57 -18.03 -6.25
CA VAL A 242 -21.24 -17.05 -5.37
C VAL A 242 -20.34 -15.83 -5.11
N PHE A 243 -19.02 -16.01 -5.12
CA PHE A 243 -18.02 -14.99 -4.77
C PHE A 243 -16.91 -14.82 -5.83
N PRO A 244 -17.23 -14.34 -7.05
CA PRO A 244 -16.27 -14.27 -8.17
C PRO A 244 -15.15 -13.24 -7.96
N ASP A 245 -15.37 -12.23 -7.12
CA ASP A 245 -14.39 -11.19 -6.79
C ASP A 245 -13.51 -11.53 -5.57
N GLY A 246 -13.66 -12.76 -5.06
CA GLY A 246 -12.95 -13.27 -3.89
C GLY A 246 -13.90 -13.65 -2.75
N ILE A 247 -13.56 -14.74 -2.04
CA ILE A 247 -14.35 -15.25 -0.92
C ILE A 247 -14.27 -14.25 0.24
N PRO A 248 -15.41 -13.81 0.82
CA PRO A 248 -15.38 -12.97 2.01
C PRO A 248 -14.61 -13.69 3.13
N GLY A 249 -13.77 -12.94 3.86
CA GLY A 249 -13.18 -13.45 5.08
C GLY A 249 -14.30 -13.84 6.05
N LEU A 250 -14.21 -15.02 6.65
CA LEU A 250 -15.11 -15.41 7.75
C LEU A 250 -15.08 -14.31 8.82
N GLU A 251 -16.22 -14.08 9.48
CA GLU A 251 -16.26 -13.18 10.63
C GLU A 251 -15.24 -13.62 11.70
N VAL A 252 -14.97 -12.75 12.68
CA VAL A 252 -13.91 -12.94 13.70
C VAL A 252 -13.98 -14.32 14.39
N ASP A 253 -15.15 -14.96 14.40
CA ASP A 253 -15.42 -16.27 15.01
C ASP A 253 -15.38 -17.46 14.04
N GLY A 254 -15.03 -17.28 12.76
CA GLY A 254 -14.99 -18.37 11.78
C GLY A 254 -16.37 -18.81 11.27
N ILE A 255 -17.41 -17.99 11.48
CA ILE A 255 -18.80 -18.30 11.13
C ILE A 255 -19.16 -17.66 9.79
N VAL A 256 -19.72 -18.45 8.87
CA VAL A 256 -20.34 -17.96 7.62
C VAL A 256 -21.73 -17.40 7.93
N SER A 257 -22.07 -16.23 7.39
CA SER A 257 -23.40 -15.61 7.55
C SER A 257 -24.52 -16.49 6.95
N GLU A 258 -25.73 -16.47 7.53
CA GLU A 258 -26.88 -17.25 7.00
C GLU A 258 -27.30 -16.82 5.58
N GLU A 259 -27.06 -15.55 5.23
CA GLU A 259 -27.29 -15.02 3.90
C GLU A 259 -26.34 -15.67 2.88
N ASP A 260 -25.05 -15.74 3.20
CA ASP A 260 -24.04 -16.37 2.35
C ASP A 260 -24.25 -17.89 2.23
N ARG A 261 -24.64 -18.55 3.32
CA ARG A 261 -25.01 -19.98 3.31
C ARG A 261 -26.18 -20.26 2.36
N SER A 262 -27.20 -19.41 2.40
CA SER A 262 -28.39 -19.56 1.57
C SER A 262 -28.08 -19.43 0.08
N ARG A 263 -27.15 -18.53 -0.29
CA ARG A 263 -26.66 -18.36 -1.66
C ARG A 263 -25.90 -19.59 -2.18
N VAL A 264 -25.01 -20.15 -1.35
CA VAL A 264 -24.28 -21.39 -1.70
C VAL A 264 -25.24 -22.57 -1.84
N ARG A 265 -26.22 -22.70 -0.93
CA ARG A 265 -27.25 -23.76 -0.99
C ARG A 265 -28.08 -23.70 -2.28
N GLN A 266 -28.45 -22.50 -2.71
CA GLN A 266 -29.21 -22.30 -3.95
C GLN A 266 -28.42 -22.79 -5.17
N VAL A 267 -27.14 -22.44 -5.26
CA VAL A 267 -26.27 -22.87 -6.38
C VAL A 267 -26.10 -24.38 -6.43
N LEU A 268 -25.98 -25.05 -5.27
CA LEU A 268 -25.87 -26.51 -5.19
C LEU A 268 -27.17 -27.23 -5.60
N GLN A 269 -28.33 -26.66 -5.25
CA GLN A 269 -29.65 -27.19 -5.63
C GLN A 269 -29.89 -27.08 -7.13
N GLU A 270 -29.57 -25.94 -7.74
CA GLU A 270 -29.68 -25.73 -9.19
C GLU A 270 -28.81 -26.70 -10.00
N ARG A 271 -27.68 -27.13 -9.43
CA ARG A 271 -26.73 -28.08 -10.04
C ARG A 271 -27.19 -29.54 -9.96
N SER A 272 -28.01 -29.89 -8.97
CA SER A 272 -28.56 -31.24 -8.76
C SER A 272 -29.83 -31.52 -9.59
N SER A 273 -30.41 -30.48 -10.20
CA SER A 273 -31.60 -30.53 -11.05
C SER A 273 -31.29 -30.58 -12.57
N LEU A 274 -30.01 -30.71 -12.93
CA LEU A 274 -29.49 -30.87 -14.29
C LEU A 274 -28.91 -32.28 -14.47
#